data_AF-A0A9W3KZM8-F1
#
_entry.id   AF-A0A9W3KZM8-F1
#
_cell.length_a   1.000
_cell.length_b   1.000
_cell.length_c   1.000
_cell.angle_alpha   90.00
_cell.angle_beta   90.00
_cell.angle_gamma   90.00
#
_symmetry.space_group_name_H-M   'P 1'
#
loop_
_entity.id
_entity.type
_entity.pdbx_description
1 polymer ?
#
loop_
_entity_poly.entity_id
_entity_poly.type
_entity_poly.pdbx_seq_one_letter_code
_entity_poly.pdbx_strand_id
1 'polypeptide(L)'
;MNPHAYIALEIEMREKLKVRGHKERTIPSDVREWFIEAIDKLPQEKLRVIEQPKQFNLLEFIRIFERLVRAGVTITASDQVLITMKIKE
;
A
#
# COMPACT_ATOMS: atom_id res chain seq x y z
N MET A 1 -1.23 -6.51 4.05
CA MET A 1 0.14 -6.19 3.61
C MET A 1 1.06 -7.30 4.07
N ASN A 2 1.31 -8.26 3.19
CA ASN A 2 2.39 -9.21 3.42
C ASN A 2 3.50 -8.94 2.39
N PRO A 3 4.36 -7.92 2.61
CA PRO A 3 5.53 -7.70 1.75
C PRO A 3 6.45 -8.93 1.74
N HIS A 4 6.30 -9.83 2.71
CA HIS A 4 6.98 -11.12 2.70
C HIS A 4 6.54 -12.03 1.55
N ALA A 5 5.37 -11.83 0.89
CA ALA A 5 4.94 -12.70 -0.21
C ALA A 5 5.80 -12.52 -1.47
N TYR A 6 6.05 -11.27 -1.88
CA TYR A 6 6.91 -10.98 -3.04
C TYR A 6 8.38 -11.31 -2.74
N ILE A 7 8.85 -10.98 -1.53
CA ILE A 7 10.21 -11.28 -1.09
C ILE A 7 10.42 -12.80 -0.99
N ALA A 8 9.45 -13.55 -0.46
CA ALA A 8 9.51 -15.00 -0.39
C ALA A 8 9.55 -15.62 -1.78
N LEU A 9 8.74 -15.12 -2.73
CA LEU A 9 8.76 -15.61 -4.10
C LEU A 9 10.11 -15.36 -4.79
N GLU A 10 10.73 -14.20 -4.56
CA GLU A 10 12.08 -13.92 -5.06
C GLU A 10 13.12 -14.87 -4.46
N ILE A 11 13.06 -15.13 -3.15
CA ILE A 11 13.97 -16.06 -2.47
C ILE A 11 13.81 -17.48 -3.04
N GLU A 12 12.56 -17.93 -3.24
CA GLU A 12 12.27 -19.25 -3.80
C GLU A 12 12.79 -19.39 -5.24
N MET A 13 12.63 -18.34 -6.05
CA MET A 13 13.15 -18.30 -7.41
C MET A 13 14.67 -18.39 -7.45
N ARG A 14 15.37 -17.65 -6.58
CA ARG A 14 16.83 -17.70 -6.46
C ARG A 14 17.32 -19.08 -6.01
N GLU A 15 16.63 -19.71 -5.06
CA GLU A 15 17.00 -21.06 -4.60
C GLU A 15 16.78 -22.11 -5.70
N LYS A 16 15.69 -22.04 -6.47
CA LYS A 16 15.46 -22.92 -7.64
C LYS A 16 16.57 -22.79 -8.69
N LEU A 17 17.04 -21.58 -8.96
CA LEU A 17 18.16 -21.36 -9.87
C LEU A 17 19.47 -21.93 -9.30
N LYS A 18 19.71 -21.74 -8.01
CA LYS A 18 20.91 -22.24 -7.32
C LYS A 18 20.98 -23.76 -7.28
N VAL A 19 19.89 -24.46 -6.96
CA VAL A 19 19.82 -25.94 -6.92
C VAL A 19 20.18 -26.54 -8.29
N ARG A 20 19.86 -25.85 -9.38
CA ARG A 20 20.19 -26.28 -10.74
C ARG A 20 21.62 -25.95 -11.16
N GLY A 21 22.41 -25.34 -10.29
CA GLY A 21 23.76 -24.86 -10.64
C GLY A 21 23.75 -23.78 -11.71
N HIS A 22 22.63 -23.05 -11.85
CA HIS A 22 22.44 -22.10 -12.92
C HIS A 22 23.28 -20.83 -12.65
N LYS A 23 24.32 -20.63 -13.45
CA LYS A 23 25.27 -19.50 -13.33
C LYS A 23 25.13 -18.48 -14.47
N GLU A 24 24.28 -18.75 -15.43
CA GLU A 24 24.11 -17.91 -16.62
C GLU A 24 23.15 -16.75 -16.36
N ARG A 25 23.32 -15.66 -17.12
CA ARG A 25 22.42 -14.49 -17.09
C ARG A 25 20.98 -14.80 -17.52
N THR A 26 20.79 -15.86 -18.30
CA THR A 26 19.52 -16.23 -18.93
C THR A 26 18.73 -17.20 -18.07
N ILE A 27 17.50 -16.85 -17.68
CA ILE A 27 16.64 -17.73 -16.87
C ILE A 27 16.08 -18.87 -17.74
N PRO A 28 16.20 -20.15 -17.31
CA PRO A 28 15.59 -21.29 -18.00
C PRO A 28 14.09 -21.12 -18.21
N SER A 29 13.57 -21.55 -19.36
CA SER A 29 12.18 -21.30 -19.76
C SER A 29 11.15 -21.87 -18.76
N ASP A 30 11.40 -23.04 -18.20
CA ASP A 30 10.52 -23.69 -17.23
C ASP A 30 10.48 -22.94 -15.87
N VAL A 31 11.62 -22.41 -15.42
CA VAL A 31 11.68 -21.54 -14.22
C VAL A 31 10.98 -20.22 -14.48
N ARG A 32 11.10 -19.68 -15.69
CA ARG A 32 10.42 -18.44 -16.11
C ARG A 32 8.91 -18.61 -16.12
N GLU A 33 8.42 -19.67 -16.74
CA GLU A 33 6.99 -19.99 -16.80
C GLU A 33 6.41 -20.19 -15.40
N TRP A 34 7.08 -20.98 -14.56
CA TRP A 34 6.69 -21.14 -13.15
C TRP A 34 6.63 -19.80 -12.40
N PHE A 35 7.61 -18.92 -12.62
CA PHE A 35 7.68 -17.63 -11.94
C PHE A 35 6.54 -16.70 -12.37
N ILE A 36 6.20 -16.68 -13.66
CA ILE A 36 5.06 -15.91 -14.19
C ILE A 36 3.76 -16.40 -13.55
N GLU A 37 3.52 -17.71 -13.53
CA GLU A 37 2.32 -18.26 -12.88
C GLU A 37 2.26 -17.96 -11.38
N ALA A 38 3.42 -17.98 -10.70
CA ALA A 38 3.49 -17.68 -9.27
C ALA A 38 3.15 -16.21 -9.00
N ILE A 39 3.61 -15.28 -9.85
CA ILE A 39 3.24 -13.86 -9.79
C ILE A 39 1.73 -13.68 -9.98
N ASP A 40 1.13 -14.34 -10.98
CA ASP A 40 -0.32 -14.24 -11.23
C ASP A 40 -1.16 -14.72 -10.03
N LYS A 41 -0.64 -15.69 -9.28
CA LYS A 41 -1.27 -16.24 -8.07
C LYS A 41 -0.98 -15.43 -6.81
N LEU A 42 -0.06 -14.46 -6.86
CA LEU A 42 0.18 -13.58 -5.70
C LEU A 42 -1.08 -12.76 -5.41
N PRO A 43 -1.36 -12.50 -4.12
CA PRO A 43 -2.46 -11.63 -3.76
C PRO A 43 -2.24 -10.26 -4.42
N GLN A 44 -3.11 -9.94 -5.36
CA GLN A 44 -3.24 -8.61 -5.97
C GLN A 44 -3.95 -7.68 -4.97
N GLU A 45 -3.49 -7.67 -3.71
CA GLU A 45 -3.96 -6.71 -2.71
C GLU A 45 -3.77 -5.33 -3.32
N LYS A 46 -4.84 -4.52 -3.36
CA LYS A 46 -4.73 -3.10 -3.72
C LYS A 46 -3.55 -2.54 -2.92
N LEU A 47 -2.55 -1.97 -3.62
CA LEU A 47 -1.59 -1.05 -3.01
C LEU A 47 -2.38 -0.20 -2.02
N ARG A 48 -1.89 -0.03 -0.79
CA ARG A 48 -2.53 0.86 0.19
C ARG A 48 -2.52 2.28 -0.39
N VAL A 49 -3.48 2.57 -1.26
CA VAL A 49 -3.93 3.90 -1.57
C VAL A 49 -4.63 4.31 -0.29
N ILE A 50 -4.14 5.35 0.36
CA ILE A 50 -4.99 6.10 1.28
C ILE A 50 -6.09 6.64 0.37
N GLU A 51 -7.15 5.86 0.16
CA GLU A 51 -8.30 6.30 -0.62
C GLU A 51 -8.92 7.42 0.22
N GLN A 52 -8.65 8.67 -0.19
CA GLN A 52 -9.29 9.83 0.39
C GLN A 52 -10.80 9.60 0.30
N PRO A 53 -11.56 9.71 1.40
CA PRO A 53 -13.01 9.54 1.35
C PRO A 53 -13.56 10.43 0.23
N LYS A 54 -14.45 9.91 -0.62
CA LYS A 54 -14.99 10.68 -1.76
C LYS A 54 -15.62 12.03 -1.36
N GLN A 55 -15.97 12.15 -0.09
CA GLN A 55 -16.60 13.33 0.53
C GLN A 55 -15.61 14.24 1.24
N PHE A 56 -14.33 13.86 1.37
CA PHE A 56 -13.33 14.67 2.06
C PHE A 56 -12.86 15.81 1.16
N ASN A 57 -13.07 17.05 1.64
CA ASN A 57 -12.61 18.26 0.99
C ASN A 57 -11.52 18.93 1.86
N LEU A 58 -10.29 18.95 1.34
CA LEU A 58 -9.13 19.52 2.05
C LEU A 58 -9.30 21.02 2.34
N LEU A 59 -9.89 21.79 1.42
CA LEU A 59 -10.08 23.22 1.59
C LEU A 59 -11.06 23.50 2.74
N GLU A 60 -12.14 22.72 2.82
CA GLU A 60 -13.11 22.82 3.90
C GLU A 60 -12.50 22.43 5.25
N PHE A 61 -11.68 21.37 5.27
CA PHE A 61 -10.93 20.96 6.45
C PHE A 61 -10.05 22.09 6.99
N ILE A 62 -9.23 22.72 6.13
CA ILE A 62 -8.33 23.81 6.55
C ILE A 62 -9.12 25.02 7.07
N ARG A 63 -10.23 25.39 6.42
CA ARG A 63 -11.07 26.51 6.87
C ARG A 63 -11.70 26.26 8.24
N ILE A 64 -12.17 25.05 8.50
CA ILE A 64 -12.74 24.69 9.80
C ILE A 64 -11.66 24.64 10.87
N PHE A 65 -10.50 24.07 10.55
CA PHE A 65 -9.34 24.06 11.44
C PHE A 65 -8.93 25.47 11.84
N GLU A 66 -8.73 26.38 10.87
CA GLU A 66 -8.39 27.77 11.15
C GLU A 66 -9.44 28.49 11.99
N ARG A 67 -10.72 28.26 11.73
CA ARG A 67 -11.82 28.84 12.52
C ARG A 67 -11.77 28.36 13.97
N LEU A 68 -11.52 27.08 14.20
CA LEU A 68 -11.43 26.49 15.54
C LEU A 68 -10.19 27.01 16.30
N VAL A 69 -9.04 27.09 15.64
CA VAL A 69 -7.81 27.67 16.22
C VAL A 69 -8.03 29.14 16.60
N ARG A 70 -8.65 29.94 15.72
CA ARG A 70 -8.98 31.35 16.01
C ARG A 70 -9.98 31.52 17.15
N ALA A 71 -10.86 30.54 17.35
CA ALA A 71 -11.79 30.51 18.47
C ALA A 71 -11.14 30.06 19.80
N GLY A 72 -9.82 29.83 19.82
CA GLY A 72 -9.08 29.39 21.01
C GLY A 72 -9.26 27.92 21.34
N VAL A 73 -9.78 27.11 20.41
CA VAL A 73 -9.91 25.66 20.60
C VAL A 73 -8.55 25.00 20.37
N THR A 74 -8.04 24.31 21.37
CA THR A 74 -6.83 23.49 21.23
C THR A 74 -7.16 22.21 20.49
N ILE A 75 -6.69 22.10 19.26
CA ILE A 75 -6.90 20.92 18.41
C ILE A 75 -5.70 19.98 18.59
N THR A 76 -5.97 18.76 19.06
CA THR A 76 -4.92 17.74 19.30
C THR A 76 -4.96 16.58 18.31
N ALA A 77 -6.06 16.44 17.56
CA ALA A 77 -6.26 15.37 16.59
C ALA A 77 -7.12 15.83 15.40
N SER A 78 -6.91 15.23 14.23
CA SER A 78 -7.67 15.49 13.00
C SER A 78 -9.16 15.22 13.16
N ASP A 79 -9.53 14.23 13.99
CA ASP A 79 -10.92 13.77 14.15
C ASP A 79 -11.83 14.87 14.71
N GLN A 80 -11.28 15.78 15.50
CA GLN A 80 -12.02 16.93 16.04
C GLN A 80 -12.50 17.87 14.92
N VAL A 81 -11.70 18.01 13.87
CA VAL A 81 -12.06 18.77 12.66
C VAL A 81 -13.01 17.96 11.77
N LEU A 82 -12.74 16.66 11.60
CA LEU A 82 -13.55 15.76 10.77
C LEU A 82 -14.99 15.59 11.29
N ILE A 83 -15.20 15.50 12.61
CA ILE A 83 -16.53 15.47 13.24
C ILE A 83 -17.31 16.73 12.90
N THR A 84 -16.62 17.89 12.89
CA THR A 84 -17.24 19.18 12.54
C THR A 84 -17.61 19.25 11.05
N MET A 85 -16.88 18.54 10.18
CA MET A 85 -17.20 18.36 8.77
C MET A 85 -18.36 17.37 8.51
N LYS A 86 -18.88 16.68 9.55
CA LYS A 86 -19.88 15.59 9.42
C LYS A 86 -19.45 14.47 8.46
N ILE A 87 -18.15 14.30 8.24
CA ILE A 87 -17.63 13.16 7.48
C ILE A 87 -17.72 11.95 8.41
N LYS A 88 -18.69 11.07 8.17
CA LYS A 88 -18.70 9.73 8.79
C LYS A 88 -17.75 8.85 7.99
N GLU A 89 -16.88 8.14 8.71
CA GLU A 89 -16.03 7.07 8.14
C GLU A 89 -16.85 6.03 7.36
#